data_AF-A0A924FFS2-F1
#
_entry.id   AF-A0A924FFS2-F1
#
_cell.length_a   1.000
_cell.length_b   1.000
_cell.length_c   1.000
_cell.angle_alpha   90.00
_cell.angle_beta   90.00
_cell.angle_gamma   90.00
#
_symmetry.space_group_name_H-M   'P 1'
#
loop_
_entity.id
_entity.type
_entity.pdbx_description
1 polymer ?
#
loop_
_entity_poly.entity_id
_entity_poly.type
_entity_poly.pdbx_seq_one_letter_code
_entity_poly.pdbx_strand_id
1 'polypeptide(L)'
;MSKVTMLTLAVVGLLAVNLGLIAFLVLRKPGPPPHERQDGPRNVIIEKLGLTEVQTVRYDALITEHQAEIRRLNDEIRKTKNNLYATLASDSEPREDFFISRLGALQRQVETAHYTHFMALKSLCTPDQKDKFNDLTTSLADYFAVGKRPPMGR
;
A
#
# COMPACT_ATOMS: atom_id res chain seq x y z
N MET A 1 6.22 64.14 3.33
CA MET A 1 7.11 62.98 3.50
C MET A 1 7.94 62.82 2.23
N SER A 2 9.25 62.61 2.34
CA SER A 2 10.13 62.55 1.16
C SER A 2 9.86 61.27 0.36
N LYS A 3 10.05 61.31 -0.97
CA LYS A 3 9.92 60.12 -1.84
C LYS A 3 10.74 58.94 -1.32
N VAL A 4 11.88 59.24 -0.69
CA VAL A 4 12.74 58.27 0.00
C VAL A 4 12.02 57.62 1.18
N THR A 5 11.41 58.38 2.09
CA THR A 5 10.66 57.79 3.22
C THR A 5 9.49 56.89 2.80
N MET A 6 8.83 57.20 1.69
CA MET A 6 7.75 56.36 1.13
C MET A 6 8.30 55.05 0.53
N LEU A 7 9.41 55.13 -0.20
CA LEU A 7 10.09 53.95 -0.74
C LEU A 7 10.68 53.08 0.37
N THR A 8 11.28 53.68 1.39
CA THR A 8 11.81 52.97 2.55
C THR A 8 10.69 52.24 3.30
N LEU A 9 9.54 52.87 3.50
CA LEU A 9 8.38 52.23 4.13
C LEU A 9 7.84 51.06 3.29
N ALA A 10 7.79 51.21 1.96
CA ALA A 10 7.36 50.16 1.06
C ALA A 10 8.33 48.95 1.08
N VAL A 11 9.64 49.20 1.07
CA VAL A 11 10.67 48.15 1.14
C VAL A 11 10.61 47.41 2.48
N VAL A 12 10.48 48.13 3.59
CA VAL A 12 10.36 47.53 4.94
C VAL A 12 9.08 46.71 5.06
N GLY A 13 7.96 47.21 4.55
CA GLY A 13 6.69 46.48 4.52
C GLY A 13 6.76 45.20 3.69
N LEU A 14 7.37 45.27 2.50
CA LEU A 14 7.57 44.10 1.65
C LEU A 14 8.46 43.05 2.33
N LEU A 15 9.50 43.49 3.03
CA LEU A 15 10.42 42.62 3.76
C LEU A 15 9.70 41.93 4.94
N ALA A 16 8.87 42.67 5.67
CA ALA A 16 8.06 42.12 6.76
C ALA A 16 7.05 41.05 6.27
N VAL A 17 6.38 41.29 5.14
CA VAL A 17 5.45 40.32 4.55
C VAL A 17 6.17 39.05 4.11
N ASN A 18 7.34 39.18 3.48
CA ASN A 18 8.14 38.02 3.08
C ASN A 18 8.65 37.21 4.29
N LEU A 19 9.13 37.89 5.34
CA LEU A 19 9.54 37.22 6.58
C LEU A 19 8.36 36.53 7.28
N GLY A 20 7.19 37.17 7.30
CA GLY A 20 5.97 36.57 7.84
C GLY A 20 5.55 35.31 7.06
N LEU A 21 5.65 35.33 5.73
CA LEU A 21 5.37 34.18 4.89
C LEU A 21 6.34 33.02 5.15
N ILE A 22 7.64 33.30 5.25
CA ILE A 22 8.67 32.29 5.56
C ILE A 22 8.42 31.70 6.96
N ALA A 23 8.17 32.55 7.96
CA ALA A 23 7.86 32.10 9.31
C ALA A 23 6.60 31.22 9.34
N PHE A 24 5.54 31.62 8.62
CA PHE A 24 4.32 30.83 8.49
C PHE A 24 4.56 29.46 7.84
N LEU A 25 5.36 29.39 6.78
CA LEU A 25 5.70 28.16 6.08
C LEU A 25 6.61 27.23 6.90
N VAL A 26 7.50 27.79 7.73
CA VAL A 26 8.42 27.00 8.58
C VAL A 26 7.74 26.54 9.87
N LEU A 27 6.88 27.38 10.47
CA LEU A 27 6.16 27.07 11.72
C LEU A 27 4.95 26.17 11.47
N ARG A 28 4.29 26.27 10.30
CA ARG A 28 3.47 25.17 9.81
C ARG A 28 4.41 24.09 9.31
N LYS A 29 4.78 23.15 10.19
CA LYS A 29 5.04 21.80 9.70
C LYS A 29 3.83 21.43 8.86
N PRO A 30 3.97 21.13 7.55
CA PRO A 30 2.93 20.35 6.92
C PRO A 30 2.83 19.11 7.82
N GLY A 31 1.70 18.99 8.55
CA GLY A 31 1.28 17.66 8.97
C GLY A 31 1.41 16.80 7.71
N PRO A 32 1.88 15.54 7.83
CA PRO A 32 2.04 14.68 6.67
C PRO A 32 0.81 14.92 5.80
N PRO A 33 0.97 15.33 4.52
CA PRO A 33 -0.17 15.66 3.68
C PRO A 33 -1.20 14.57 3.94
N PRO A 34 -2.51 14.90 4.16
CA PRO A 34 -3.50 13.87 4.36
C PRO A 34 -3.23 12.94 3.21
N HIS A 35 -2.70 11.76 3.53
CA HIS A 35 -2.19 10.94 2.48
C HIS A 35 -3.47 10.66 1.71
N GLU A 36 -3.61 11.24 0.52
CA GLU A 36 -4.11 10.52 -0.63
C GLU A 36 -3.17 9.33 -0.78
N ARG A 37 -3.21 8.42 0.21
CA ARG A 37 -3.05 7.01 -0.03
C ARG A 37 -4.10 6.85 -1.11
N GLN A 38 -3.67 6.57 -2.34
CA GLN A 38 -4.57 5.98 -3.31
C GLN A 38 -5.36 4.94 -2.52
N ASP A 39 -6.64 5.22 -2.27
CA ASP A 39 -7.41 4.56 -1.23
C ASP A 39 -7.49 3.10 -1.61
N GLY A 40 -6.55 2.34 -1.05
CA GLY A 40 -6.42 0.93 -1.36
C GLY A 40 -7.68 0.20 -0.92
N PRO A 41 -7.78 -1.10 -1.22
CA PRO A 41 -8.92 -1.93 -0.84
C PRO A 41 -9.33 -1.80 0.65
N ARG A 42 -8.40 -1.38 1.52
CA ARG A 42 -8.64 -1.05 2.93
C ARG A 42 -9.89 -0.19 3.16
N ASN A 43 -9.97 1.02 2.56
CA ASN A 43 -11.03 1.97 2.91
C ASN A 43 -12.39 1.50 2.38
N VAL A 44 -12.39 0.91 1.19
CA VAL A 44 -13.57 0.27 0.60
C VAL A 44 -14.09 -0.85 1.50
N ILE A 45 -13.20 -1.67 2.08
CA ILE A 45 -13.59 -2.77 2.98
C ILE A 45 -14.13 -2.23 4.32
N ILE A 46 -13.50 -1.21 4.89
CA ILE A 46 -13.97 -0.55 6.13
C ILE A 46 -15.38 0.01 5.92
N GLU A 47 -15.60 0.71 4.82
CA GLU A 47 -16.89 1.32 4.49
C GLU A 47 -17.96 0.25 4.18
N LYS A 48 -17.66 -0.71 3.30
CA LYS A 48 -18.61 -1.77 2.92
C LYS A 48 -19.05 -2.61 4.11
N LEU A 49 -18.12 -2.96 5.01
CA LEU A 49 -18.45 -3.74 6.21
C LEU A 49 -18.98 -2.86 7.35
N GLY A 50 -18.81 -1.53 7.27
CA GLY A 50 -19.15 -0.60 8.34
C GLY A 50 -18.38 -0.92 9.62
N LEU A 51 -17.05 -1.08 9.51
CA LEU A 51 -16.21 -1.41 10.66
C LEU A 51 -16.19 -0.26 11.66
N THR A 52 -16.32 -0.59 12.95
CA THR A 52 -16.14 0.36 14.05
C THR A 52 -14.68 0.82 14.14
N GLU A 53 -14.41 1.88 14.90
CA GLU A 53 -13.04 2.37 15.11
C GLU A 53 -12.13 1.31 15.74
N VAL A 54 -12.64 0.55 16.72
CA VAL A 54 -11.91 -0.56 17.36
C VAL A 54 -11.62 -1.68 16.37
N GLN A 55 -12.57 -2.04 15.50
CA GLN A 55 -12.37 -3.04 14.46
C GLN A 55 -11.38 -2.56 13.39
N THR A 56 -11.42 -1.27 13.04
CA THR A 56 -10.51 -0.65 12.08
C THR A 56 -9.06 -0.72 12.56
N VAL A 57 -8.78 -0.41 13.83
CA VAL A 57 -7.43 -0.53 14.40
C VAL A 57 -6.92 -1.98 14.35
N ARG A 58 -7.79 -2.96 14.63
CA ARG A 58 -7.43 -4.38 14.52
C ARG A 58 -7.19 -4.79 13.07
N TYR A 59 -8.03 -4.31 12.16
CA TYR A 59 -7.89 -4.59 10.73
C TYR A 59 -6.58 -4.01 10.16
N ASP A 60 -6.15 -2.83 10.62
CA ASP A 60 -4.87 -2.23 10.23
C ASP A 60 -3.66 -3.08 10.61
N ALA A 61 -3.70 -3.68 11.80
CA ALA A 61 -2.67 -4.63 12.22
C ALA A 61 -2.64 -5.85 11.29
N LEU A 62 -3.80 -6.43 10.97
CA LEU A 62 -3.93 -7.57 10.04
C LEU A 62 -3.43 -7.22 8.63
N ILE A 63 -3.70 -6.01 8.14
CA ILE A 63 -3.19 -5.54 6.84
C ILE A 63 -1.67 -5.45 6.87
N THR A 64 -1.09 -4.88 7.94
CA THR A 64 0.35 -4.68 8.05
C THR A 64 1.09 -6.01 8.05
N GLU A 65 0.60 -6.98 8.82
CA GLU A 65 1.12 -8.35 8.86
C GLU A 65 1.02 -9.03 7.50
N HIS A 66 -0.17 -9.00 6.89
CA HIS A 66 -0.41 -9.62 5.58
C HIS A 66 0.50 -9.04 4.49
N GLN A 67 0.64 -7.71 4.44
CA GLN A 67 1.51 -7.06 3.47
C GLN A 67 2.99 -7.45 3.65
N ALA A 68 3.46 -7.60 4.89
CA ALA A 68 4.82 -8.03 5.16
C ALA A 68 5.07 -9.46 4.66
N GLU A 69 4.12 -10.37 4.93
CA GLU A 69 4.18 -11.75 4.46
C GLU A 69 4.16 -11.85 2.92
N ILE A 70 3.22 -11.15 2.26
CA ILE A 70 3.11 -11.15 0.81
C ILE A 70 4.35 -10.55 0.14
N ARG A 71 4.96 -9.50 0.70
CA ARG A 71 6.23 -8.97 0.20
C ARG A 71 7.34 -10.03 0.25
N ARG A 72 7.49 -10.72 1.38
CA ARG A 72 8.48 -11.80 1.54
C ARG A 72 8.28 -12.91 0.51
N LEU A 73 7.04 -13.38 0.35
CA LEU A 73 6.72 -14.45 -0.61
C LEU A 73 6.99 -14.02 -2.06
N ASN A 74 6.63 -12.79 -2.43
CA ASN A 74 6.91 -12.26 -3.76
C ASN A 74 8.41 -12.13 -4.05
N ASP A 75 9.21 -11.74 -3.07
CA ASP A 75 10.67 -11.70 -3.20
C ASP A 75 11.26 -13.11 -3.39
N GLU A 76 10.76 -14.11 -2.66
CA GLU A 76 11.15 -15.51 -2.85
C GLU A 76 10.74 -16.04 -4.22
N ILE A 77 9.55 -15.70 -4.71
CA ILE A 77 9.08 -16.04 -6.07
C ILE A 77 10.02 -15.43 -7.11
N ARG A 78 10.37 -14.14 -6.98
CA ARG A 78 11.26 -13.46 -7.91
C ARG A 78 12.65 -14.10 -7.93
N LYS A 79 13.23 -14.39 -6.77
CA LYS A 79 14.52 -15.09 -6.65
C LYS A 79 14.46 -16.48 -7.28
N THR A 80 13.40 -17.24 -7.02
CA THR A 80 13.22 -18.59 -7.58
C THR A 80 13.09 -18.54 -9.11
N LYS A 81 12.36 -17.57 -9.67
CA LYS A 81 12.27 -17.36 -11.13
C LYS A 81 13.63 -17.02 -11.74
N ASN A 82 14.40 -16.14 -11.10
CA ASN A 82 15.74 -15.81 -11.58
C ASN A 82 16.65 -17.05 -11.61
N ASN A 83 16.61 -17.88 -10.55
CA ASN A 83 17.39 -19.10 -10.48
C ASN A 83 16.94 -20.16 -11.50
N LEU A 84 15.63 -20.28 -11.73
CA LEU A 84 15.07 -21.12 -12.79
C LEU A 84 15.65 -20.72 -14.15
N TYR A 85 15.58 -19.44 -14.53
CA TYR A 85 16.06 -19.05 -15.86
C TYR A 85 17.59 -19.01 -15.97
N ALA A 86 18.31 -18.87 -14.85
CA ALA A 86 19.76 -19.02 -14.84
C ALA A 86 20.21 -20.45 -15.21
N THR A 87 19.36 -21.47 -15.04
CA THR A 87 19.71 -22.84 -15.45
C THR A 87 19.81 -22.98 -16.97
N LEU A 88 19.15 -22.11 -17.74
CA LEU A 88 19.21 -22.12 -19.21
C LEU A 88 20.59 -21.77 -19.76
N ALA A 89 21.43 -21.10 -18.96
CA ALA A 89 22.79 -20.72 -19.33
C ALA A 89 23.84 -21.76 -18.90
N SER A 90 23.43 -22.89 -18.31
CA SER A 90 24.34 -23.89 -17.74
C SER A 90 24.11 -25.26 -18.38
N ASP A 91 25.18 -25.91 -18.82
CA ASP A 91 25.17 -27.31 -19.30
C ASP A 91 25.03 -28.35 -18.17
N SER A 92 24.73 -27.90 -16.94
CA SER A 92 24.53 -28.77 -15.77
C SER A 92 23.19 -29.51 -15.80
N GLU A 93 23.05 -30.56 -14.98
CA GLU A 93 21.84 -31.37 -14.90
C GLU A 93 20.53 -30.55 -14.77
N PRO A 94 19.43 -31.04 -15.36
CA PRO A 94 18.14 -30.35 -15.35
C PRO A 94 17.63 -30.18 -13.92
N ARG A 95 17.69 -28.94 -13.41
CA ARG A 95 17.10 -28.50 -12.12
C ARG A 95 15.78 -27.74 -12.29
N GLU A 96 15.21 -27.76 -13.50
CA GLU A 96 13.95 -27.11 -13.85
C GLU A 96 12.82 -27.55 -12.91
N ASP A 97 12.61 -28.86 -12.79
CA ASP A 97 11.51 -29.44 -11.99
C ASP A 97 11.56 -29.01 -10.52
N PHE A 98 12.76 -28.87 -9.95
CA PHE A 98 12.94 -28.39 -8.58
C PHE A 98 12.43 -26.95 -8.42
N PHE A 99 12.85 -26.05 -9.32
CA PHE A 99 12.45 -24.64 -9.24
C PHE A 99 10.96 -24.45 -9.58
N ILE A 100 10.42 -25.19 -10.55
CA ILE A 100 8.97 -25.18 -10.86
C ILE A 100 8.17 -25.67 -9.65
N SER A 101 8.58 -26.77 -9.03
CA SER A 101 7.94 -27.29 -7.81
C SER A 101 8.00 -26.28 -6.66
N ARG A 102 9.14 -25.60 -6.48
CA ARG A 102 9.30 -24.53 -5.49
C ARG A 102 8.36 -23.35 -5.78
N LEU A 103 8.20 -22.94 -7.04
CA LEU A 103 7.26 -21.90 -7.44
C LEU A 103 5.81 -22.29 -7.11
N GLY A 104 5.41 -23.53 -7.38
CA GLY A 104 4.09 -24.04 -7.00
C GLY A 104 3.85 -24.01 -5.48
N ALA A 105 4.87 -24.38 -4.69
CA ALA A 105 4.80 -24.29 -3.23
C ALA A 105 4.72 -22.85 -2.70
N LEU A 106 5.41 -21.91 -3.35
CA LEU A 106 5.33 -20.49 -3.02
C LEU A 106 3.97 -19.88 -3.38
N GLN A 107 3.41 -20.20 -4.55
CA GLN A 107 2.08 -19.74 -4.93
C GLN A 107 1.02 -20.25 -3.94
N ARG A 108 1.12 -21.50 -3.51
CA ARG A 108 0.24 -22.06 -2.47
C ARG A 108 0.30 -21.24 -1.17
N GLN A 109 1.50 -20.83 -0.75
CA GLN A 109 1.67 -20.00 0.44
C GLN A 109 1.03 -18.61 0.25
N VAL A 110 1.14 -18.02 -0.93
CA VAL A 110 0.47 -16.75 -1.27
C VAL A 110 -1.05 -16.88 -1.11
N GLU A 111 -1.66 -17.90 -1.73
CA GLU A 111 -3.11 -18.11 -1.62
C GLU A 111 -3.54 -18.41 -0.17
N THR A 112 -2.71 -19.15 0.57
CA THR A 112 -2.96 -19.43 2.00
C THR A 112 -2.94 -18.16 2.83
N ALA A 113 -1.98 -17.26 2.59
CA ALA A 113 -1.89 -15.97 3.26
C ALA A 113 -3.10 -15.07 2.95
N HIS A 114 -3.53 -15.02 1.68
CA HIS A 114 -4.75 -14.29 1.28
C HIS A 114 -6.01 -14.83 1.96
N TYR A 115 -6.20 -16.15 1.94
CA TYR A 115 -7.33 -16.80 2.58
C TYR A 115 -7.35 -16.56 4.10
N THR A 116 -6.19 -16.69 4.74
CA THR A 116 -6.03 -16.47 6.19
C THR A 116 -6.32 -15.01 6.56
N HIS A 117 -5.88 -14.05 5.76
CA HIS A 117 -6.20 -12.64 5.97
C HIS A 117 -7.71 -12.38 5.95
N PHE A 118 -8.43 -12.95 4.98
CA PHE A 118 -9.89 -12.79 4.91
C PHE A 118 -10.63 -13.53 6.03
N MET A 119 -10.13 -14.69 6.45
CA MET A 119 -10.63 -15.39 7.65
C MET A 119 -10.48 -14.52 8.91
N ALA A 120 -9.32 -13.88 9.08
CA ALA A 120 -9.08 -12.96 10.19
C ALA A 120 -10.02 -11.74 10.12
N LEU A 121 -10.22 -11.14 8.95
CA LEU A 121 -11.20 -10.07 8.74
C LEU A 121 -12.63 -10.52 9.09
N LYS A 122 -13.04 -11.71 8.64
CA LYS A 122 -14.36 -12.29 8.97
C LYS A 122 -14.54 -12.48 10.48
N SER A 123 -13.47 -12.82 11.20
CA SER A 123 -13.50 -12.99 12.66
C SER A 123 -13.70 -11.68 13.42
N LEU A 124 -13.32 -10.54 12.82
CA LEU A 124 -13.56 -9.22 13.39
C LEU A 124 -15.02 -8.77 13.25
N CYS A 125 -15.77 -9.34 12.30
CA CYS A 125 -17.14 -8.93 11.97
C CYS A 125 -18.15 -9.38 13.03
N THR A 126 -19.07 -8.49 13.40
CA THR A 126 -20.28 -8.83 14.17
C THR A 126 -21.23 -9.70 13.33
N PRO A 127 -22.24 -10.35 13.94
CA PRO A 127 -23.24 -11.12 13.19
C PRO A 127 -23.84 -10.34 12.01
N ASP A 128 -24.27 -9.08 12.23
CA ASP A 128 -24.86 -8.24 11.19
C ASP A 128 -23.86 -7.86 10.07
N GLN A 129 -22.58 -7.77 10.39
CA GLN A 129 -21.53 -7.48 9.41
C GLN A 129 -21.13 -8.70 8.58
N LYS A 130 -21.42 -9.93 9.04
CA LYS A 130 -21.10 -11.16 8.30
C LYS A 130 -21.91 -11.31 7.02
N ASP A 131 -23.13 -10.79 6.98
CA ASP A 131 -23.93 -10.79 5.75
C ASP A 131 -23.28 -9.89 4.69
N LYS A 132 -22.85 -8.68 5.07
CA LYS A 132 -22.07 -7.78 4.20
C LYS A 132 -20.74 -8.39 3.78
N PHE A 133 -20.10 -9.15 4.66
CA PHE A 133 -18.88 -9.88 4.33
C PHE A 133 -19.13 -10.98 3.29
N ASN A 134 -20.24 -11.71 3.39
CA ASN A 134 -20.59 -12.73 2.42
C ASN A 134 -20.79 -12.11 1.02
N ASP A 135 -21.44 -10.96 0.93
CA ASP A 135 -21.58 -10.23 -0.35
C ASP A 135 -20.21 -9.81 -0.92
N LEU A 136 -19.30 -9.36 -0.04
CA LEU A 136 -17.96 -8.96 -0.42
C LEU A 136 -17.14 -10.10 -1.04
N THR A 137 -17.39 -11.36 -0.65
CA THR A 137 -16.62 -12.55 -1.12
C THR A 137 -16.53 -12.66 -2.64
N THR A 138 -17.57 -12.24 -3.36
CA THR A 138 -17.65 -12.27 -4.83
C THR A 138 -16.64 -11.36 -5.51
N SER A 139 -16.14 -10.34 -4.81
CA SER A 139 -15.20 -9.34 -5.31
C SER A 139 -13.80 -9.42 -4.67
N LEU A 140 -13.56 -10.40 -3.80
CA LEU A 140 -12.30 -10.47 -3.04
C LEU A 140 -11.07 -10.72 -3.90
N ALA A 141 -11.23 -11.49 -4.98
CA ALA A 141 -10.14 -11.77 -5.92
C ALA A 141 -9.59 -10.50 -6.58
N ASP A 142 -10.45 -9.50 -6.83
CA ASP A 142 -10.07 -8.26 -7.49
C ASP A 142 -9.12 -7.41 -6.64
N TYR A 143 -9.21 -7.52 -5.31
CA TYR A 143 -8.37 -6.76 -4.39
C TYR A 143 -6.94 -7.28 -4.29
N PHE A 144 -6.68 -8.51 -4.74
CA PHE A 144 -5.35 -9.13 -4.74
C PHE A 144 -4.81 -9.40 -6.14
N ALA A 145 -5.55 -9.06 -7.20
CA ALA A 145 -5.07 -9.14 -8.56
C ALA A 145 -3.84 -8.22 -8.74
N VAL A 146 -2.65 -8.81 -8.74
CA VAL A 146 -1.40 -8.11 -9.02
C VAL A 146 -1.40 -7.67 -10.48
N GLY A 147 -1.69 -6.40 -10.71
CA GLY A 147 -1.31 -5.70 -11.95
C GLY A 147 -2.44 -5.38 -12.92
N LYS A 148 -3.01 -4.19 -12.78
CA LYS A 148 -3.04 -3.28 -13.93
C LYS A 148 -1.69 -2.58 -13.99
N ARG A 149 -0.64 -3.27 -14.44
CA ARG A 149 0.55 -2.55 -14.92
C ARG A 149 0.14 -1.87 -16.22
N PRO A 150 0.38 -0.56 -16.40
CA PRO A 150 0.22 0.05 -17.71
C PRO A 150 1.11 -0.73 -18.71
N PRO A 151 0.71 -0.86 -19.98
CA PRO A 151 1.56 -1.50 -20.97
C PRO A 151 2.88 -0.74 -20.99
N MET A 152 3.98 -1.39 -20.61
CA MET A 152 5.30 -0.89 -20.93
C MET A 152 5.42 -1.04 -22.44
N GLY A 153 5.12 0.06 -23.15
CA GLY A 153 5.28 0.15 -24.59
C GLY A 153 6.72 -0.24 -24.96
N ARG A 154 6.82 -1.17 -25.90
CA ARG A 154 7.95 -1.24 -26.82
C ARG A 154 7.48 -0.67 -28.15
#